data_AF-A0A3G1B373-F1
#
_entry.id   AF-A0A3G1B373-F1
#
_cell.length_a   1.000
_cell.length_b   1.000
_cell.length_c   1.000
_cell.angle_alpha   90.00
_cell.angle_beta   90.00
_cell.angle_gamma   90.00
#
_symmetry.space_group_name_H-M   'P 1'
#
loop_
_entity.id
_entity.type
_entity.pdbx_description
1 polymer ?
#
loop_
_entity_poly.entity_id
_entity_poly.type
_entity_poly.pdbx_seq_one_letter_code
_entity_poly.pdbx_strand_id
1 'polypeptide(L)' 'MISALILFQNFNSCPARQFSIIDEIIQYEQSLDYSTCVSLAEKIQTLNAECPSNLETIQCG' A
#
# COMPACT_ATOMS: atom_id res chain seq x y z
N MET A 1 -31.50 17.44 14.35
CA MET A 1 -30.62 16.34 14.81
C MET A 1 -29.59 16.13 13.70
N ILE A 2 -28.40 16.71 13.83
CA ILE A 2 -27.33 16.55 12.83
C ILE A 2 -26.58 15.29 13.23
N SER A 3 -26.89 14.16 12.58
CA SER A 3 -26.08 12.95 12.68
C SER A 3 -24.78 13.20 11.91
N ALA A 4 -23.77 13.70 12.61
CA ALA A 4 -22.40 13.68 12.11
C ALA A 4 -21.99 12.20 12.01
N LEU A 5 -21.94 11.67 10.78
CA LEU A 5 -21.26 10.41 10.51
C LEU A 5 -19.78 10.65 10.80
N ILE A 6 -19.34 10.26 11.99
CA ILE A 6 -17.91 10.15 12.27
C ILE A 6 -17.46 8.84 11.64
N LEU A 7 -17.04 8.91 10.37
CA LEU A 7 -16.24 7.87 9.74
C LEU A 7 -14.89 7.88 10.45
N PHE A 8 -14.80 7.18 11.58
CA PHE A 8 -13.51 6.76 12.13
C PHE A 8 -12.92 5.74 11.15
N GLN A 9 -12.30 6.26 10.09
CA GLN A 9 -11.56 5.44 9.15
C GLN A 9 -10.38 4.88 9.92
N ASN A 10 -10.45 3.60 10.24
CA ASN A 10 -9.34 2.86 10.78
C ASN A 10 -8.26 2.90 9.69
N PHE A 11 -7.31 3.83 9.79
CA PHE A 11 -6.22 4.04 8.83
C PHE A 11 -5.30 2.80 8.70
N ASN A 12 -5.54 1.77 9.52
CA ASN A 12 -4.95 0.44 9.44
C ASN A 12 -5.81 -0.59 8.70
N SER A 13 -6.84 -0.18 7.97
CA SER A 13 -7.58 -1.12 7.12
C SER A 13 -6.74 -1.55 5.91
N CYS A 14 -6.80 -2.83 5.56
CA CYS A 14 -6.14 -3.41 4.38
C CYS A 14 -6.30 -2.56 3.11
N PRO A 15 -7.48 -2.01 2.77
CA PRO A 15 -7.66 -1.20 1.57
C PRO A 15 -6.87 0.11 1.62
N ALA A 16 -6.80 0.80 2.77
CA ALA A 16 -6.06 2.05 2.88
C ALA A 16 -4.56 1.83 2.66
N ARG A 17 -4.01 0.76 3.23
CA ARG A 17 -2.61 0.37 3.02
C ARG A 17 -2.34 -0.07 1.59
N GLN A 18 -3.27 -0.80 0.97
CA GLN A 18 -3.20 -1.18 -0.44
C GLN A 18 -3.13 0.03 -1.36
N PHE A 19 -3.97 1.06 -1.14
CA PHE A 19 -3.91 2.30 -1.91
C PHE A 19 -2.59 3.06 -1.73
N SER A 20 -2.06 3.10 -0.49
CA SER A 20 -0.76 3.73 -0.22
C SER A 20 0.38 3.05 -0.98
N ILE A 21 0.37 1.72 -1.06
CA ILE A 21 1.38 0.96 -1.82
C ILE A 21 1.26 1.24 -3.31
N ILE A 22 0.03 1.29 -3.86
CA ILE A 22 -0.18 1.59 -5.28
C ILE A 22 0.37 2.98 -5.65
N ASP A 23 0.16 4.00 -4.82
CA ASP A 23 0.72 5.34 -5.07
C ASP A 23 2.26 5.32 -5.11
N GLU A 24 2.88 4.58 -4.17
CA GLU A 24 4.33 4.42 -4.15
C GLU A 24 4.87 3.66 -5.37
N ILE A 25 4.13 2.66 -5.90
CA ILE A 25 4.49 1.95 -7.14
C ILE A 25 4.53 2.94 -8.31
N ILE A 26 3.52 3.81 -8.43
CA ILE A 26 3.47 4.83 -9.48
C ILE A 26 4.66 5.79 -9.37
N GLN A 27 5.06 6.17 -8.14
CA GLN A 27 6.25 7.00 -7.94
C GLN A 27 7.56 6.27 -8.27
N TYR A 28 7.63 4.97 -7.99
CA TYR A 28 8.75 4.14 -8.40
C TYR A 28 8.86 4.07 -9.93
N GLU A 29 7.76 3.88 -10.66
CA GLU A 29 7.77 3.83 -12.13
C GLU A 29 8.33 5.12 -12.76
N GLN A 30 8.22 6.26 -12.07
CA GLN A 30 8.76 7.54 -12.53
C GLN A 30 10.24 7.75 -12.17
N SER A 31 10.64 7.30 -10.98
CA SER A 31 12.00 7.52 -10.46
C SER A 31 12.98 6.39 -10.81
N LEU A 32 12.47 5.18 -11.01
CA LEU A 32 13.21 3.92 -11.14
C LEU A 32 14.25 3.74 -10.03
N ASP A 33 13.95 4.27 -8.84
CA ASP A 33 14.86 4.25 -7.71
C ASP A 33 14.88 2.86 -7.05
N TYR A 34 16.07 2.26 -7.01
CA TYR A 34 16.26 0.91 -6.47
C TYR A 34 15.86 0.80 -4.99
N SER A 35 16.15 1.84 -4.19
CA SER A 35 15.84 1.83 -2.75
C SER A 35 14.32 1.85 -2.50
N THR A 36 13.59 2.57 -3.35
CA THR A 36 12.13 2.62 -3.35
C THR A 36 11.54 1.28 -3.74
N CYS A 37 12.13 0.58 -4.72
CA CYS A 37 11.70 -0.76 -5.09
C CYS A 37 11.82 -1.77 -3.94
N VAL A 38 12.97 -1.82 -3.25
CA VAL A 38 13.18 -2.76 -2.13
C VAL A 38 12.17 -2.49 -1.00
N SER A 39 11.97 -1.21 -0.66
CA SER A 39 10.96 -0.79 0.33
C SER A 39 9.54 -1.20 -0.07
N LEU A 40 9.17 -1.03 -1.35
CA LEU A 40 7.89 -1.46 -1.89
C LEU A 40 7.69 -2.97 -1.80
N ALA A 41 8.71 -3.76 -2.13
CA ALA A 41 8.64 -5.22 -2.05
C ALA A 41 8.37 -5.71 -0.62
N GLU A 42 9.03 -5.13 0.38
CA GLU A 42 8.77 -5.44 1.81
C GLU A 42 7.35 -5.03 2.24
N LYS A 43 6.88 -3.87 1.81
CA LYS A 43 5.51 -3.38 2.10
C LYS A 43 4.45 -4.30 1.48
N ILE A 44 4.64 -4.74 0.23
CA ILE A 44 3.73 -5.67 -0.46
C ILE A 44 3.69 -7.02 0.25
N GLN A 45 4.85 -7.57 0.64
CA GLN A 45 4.89 -8.82 1.40
C GLN A 45 4.17 -8.71 2.75
N THR A 46 4.42 -7.63 3.48
CA THR A 46 3.76 -7.36 4.77
C THR A 46 2.25 -7.26 4.59
N LEU A 47 1.80 -6.53 3.57
CA LEU A 47 0.38 -6.40 3.27
C LEU A 47 -0.24 -7.75 2.88
N ASN A 48 0.40 -8.54 2.03
CA ASN A 48 -0.10 -9.85 1.61
C ASN A 48 -0.11 -10.89 2.76
N ALA A 49 0.75 -10.72 3.77
CA ALA A 49 0.75 -11.56 4.97
C ALA A 49 -0.39 -11.20 5.93
N GLU A 50 -0.71 -9.90 6.06
CA GLU A 50 -1.74 -9.40 6.99
C GLU A 50 -3.14 -9.36 6.37
N CYS A 51 -3.22 -9.26 5.04
CA CYS A 51 -4.44 -9.08 4.28
C CYS A 51 -4.46 -10.08 3.11
N PRO A 52 -5.61 -10.68 2.78
CA PRO A 52 -5.78 -11.46 1.55
C PRO A 52 -5.78 -10.51 0.36
N SER A 53 -4.61 -9.98 0.04
CA SER A 53 -4.32 -9.07 -1.06
C SER A 53 -3.70 -9.88 -2.19
N ASN A 54 -4.19 -9.66 -3.42
CA ASN A 54 -3.63 -10.24 -4.65
C ASN A 54 -2.59 -9.32 -5.30
N LEU A 55 -1.94 -8.43 -4.54
CA LEU A 55 -0.86 -7.61 -5.08
C LEU A 55 0.31 -8.51 -5.46
N GLU A 56 0.69 -8.48 -6.74
CA GLU A 56 1.86 -9.19 -7.25
C GLU A 56 3.13 -8.64 -6.59
N THR A 57 4.04 -9.54 -6.26
CA THR A 57 5.33 -9.15 -5.66
C THR A 57 6.20 -8.52 -6.73
N ILE A 58 6.68 -7.30 -6.46
CA ILE A 58 7.62 -6.60 -7.35
C ILE A 58 9.02 -7.24 -7.21
N GLN A 59 9.65 -7.56 -8.33
CA GLN A 59 11.05 -7.99 -8.37
C GLN A 59 11.97 -6.79 -8.68
N CYS A 60 12.80 -6.46 -7.71
CA CYS A 60 13.77 -5.38 -7.79
C CYS A 60 15.13 -5.93 -8.26
N GLY A 61 15.17 -6.44 -9.49
CA GLY A 61 16.35 -7.06 -10.10
C GLY A 61 16.07 -8.42 -10.69
#